data_AF-A0AAW8JNR8-F1
#
_entry.id   AF-A0AAW8JNR8-F1
#
_cell.length_a   1.000
_cell.length_b   1.000
_cell.length_c   1.000
_cell.angle_alpha   90.00
_cell.angle_beta   90.00
_cell.angle_gamma   90.00
#
_symmetry.space_group_name_H-M   'P 1'
#
loop_
_entity.id
_entity.type
_entity.pdbx_description
1 polymer ?
#
loop_
_entity_poly.entity_id
_entity_poly.type
_entity_poly.pdbx_seq_one_letter_code
_entity_poly.pdbx_strand_id
1 'polypeptide(L)'
;SLSGTSEANAVITLDLGNGHTLTTTANSQGKWSFAPNPIVDGETGKLTATDTAGNIGPSITTDKADTIAPLAPSVDQNNASGLSGTAEANALITLDLGNGNTLTTTANSQGKWSFTPNPIADGETGKLTATDAAGNVGASITTDKADTVAPLAPSVESNNASGLSGTSEANALITLDLGHGNTLTTTA
;
A
#
# COMPACT_ATOMS: atom_id res chain seq x y z
N SER A 1 17.18 1.26 -6.57
CA SER A 1 18.48 1.44 -7.26
C SER A 1 19.55 1.71 -6.22
N LEU A 2 20.84 1.49 -6.54
CA LEU A 2 21.94 1.88 -5.65
C LEU A 2 22.58 3.16 -6.20
N SER A 3 22.73 4.21 -5.39
CA SER A 3 23.25 5.50 -5.87
C SER A 3 24.01 6.25 -4.78
N GLY A 4 24.78 7.26 -5.19
CA GLY A 4 25.53 8.08 -4.26
C GLY A 4 26.22 9.27 -4.92
N THR A 5 27.24 9.76 -4.22
CA THR A 5 28.10 10.85 -4.68
C THR A 5 29.57 10.44 -4.62
N SER A 6 30.39 11.01 -5.49
CA SER A 6 31.86 10.98 -5.44
C SER A 6 32.43 12.23 -6.11
N GLU A 7 33.74 12.29 -6.29
CA GLU A 7 34.36 13.24 -7.22
C GLU A 7 33.78 13.08 -8.63
N ALA A 8 33.67 14.19 -9.35
CA ALA A 8 33.18 14.21 -10.72
C ALA A 8 34.09 13.39 -11.64
N ASN A 9 33.49 12.59 -12.51
CA ASN A 9 34.19 11.69 -13.45
C ASN A 9 34.99 10.55 -12.80
N ALA A 10 34.89 10.34 -11.48
CA ALA A 10 35.51 9.20 -10.83
C ALA A 10 34.82 7.89 -11.25
N VAL A 11 35.61 6.82 -11.38
CA VAL A 11 35.12 5.46 -11.62
C VAL A 11 34.73 4.83 -10.29
N ILE A 12 33.47 4.47 -10.15
CA ILE A 12 32.93 3.75 -9.01
C ILE A 12 33.01 2.26 -9.31
N THR A 13 33.71 1.51 -8.46
CA THR A 13 33.75 0.05 -8.52
C THR A 13 32.89 -0.52 -7.41
N LEU A 14 31.96 -1.39 -7.76
CA LEU A 14 31.14 -2.18 -6.85
C LEU A 14 31.59 -3.63 -6.90
N ASP A 15 32.09 -4.14 -5.79
CA ASP A 15 32.42 -5.54 -5.56
C ASP A 15 31.22 -6.25 -4.91
N LEU A 16 30.69 -7.26 -5.60
CA LEU A 16 29.57 -8.11 -5.16
C LEU A 16 30.05 -9.38 -4.47
N GLY A 17 31.36 -9.54 -4.28
CA GLY A 17 31.98 -10.76 -3.79
C GLY A 17 32.21 -11.80 -4.89
N ASN A 18 32.90 -12.89 -4.53
CA ASN A 18 33.19 -14.02 -5.42
C ASN A 18 33.87 -13.63 -6.75
N GLY A 19 34.60 -12.51 -6.78
CA GLY A 19 35.29 -12.01 -7.97
C GLY A 19 34.38 -11.29 -8.97
N HIS A 20 33.12 -11.02 -8.63
CA HIS A 20 32.20 -10.25 -9.46
C HIS A 20 32.24 -8.76 -9.10
N THR A 21 32.79 -7.95 -10.00
CA THR A 21 32.80 -6.49 -9.87
C THR A 21 32.06 -5.81 -11.01
N LEU A 22 31.34 -4.74 -10.70
CA LEU A 22 30.71 -3.85 -11.67
C LEU A 22 31.30 -2.45 -11.54
N THR A 23 31.25 -1.67 -12.60
CA THR A 23 31.72 -0.28 -12.58
C THR A 23 30.69 0.68 -13.15
N THR A 24 30.65 1.90 -12.61
CA THR A 24 29.96 3.05 -13.21
C THR A 24 30.84 4.29 -13.06
N THR A 25 30.47 5.41 -13.67
CA THR A 25 31.22 6.66 -13.57
C THR A 25 30.32 7.75 -13.00
N ALA A 26 30.84 8.51 -12.03
CA ALA A 26 30.15 9.69 -11.55
C ALA A 26 30.10 10.77 -12.61
N ASN A 27 28.94 11.41 -12.78
CA ASN A 27 28.79 12.49 -13.75
C ASN A 27 29.56 13.76 -13.33
N SER A 28 29.45 14.83 -14.12
CA SER A 28 30.10 16.12 -13.84
C SER A 28 29.66 16.79 -12.53
N GLN A 29 28.55 16.34 -11.94
CA GLN A 29 28.04 16.77 -10.63
C GLN A 29 28.41 15.80 -9.52
N GLY A 30 29.21 14.77 -9.80
CA GLY A 30 29.62 13.75 -8.84
C GLY A 30 28.55 12.70 -8.53
N LYS A 31 27.42 12.66 -9.26
CA LYS A 31 26.35 11.68 -9.03
C LYS A 31 26.60 10.39 -9.81
N TRP A 32 26.39 9.26 -9.16
CA TRP A 32 26.50 7.93 -9.78
C TRP A 32 25.34 7.04 -9.36
N SER A 33 25.02 6.03 -10.19
CA SER A 33 24.01 5.03 -9.87
C SER A 33 24.22 3.71 -10.59
N PHE A 34 23.79 2.62 -9.95
CA PHE A 34 23.46 1.34 -10.56
C PHE A 34 21.94 1.16 -10.55
N ALA A 35 21.35 1.01 -11.73
CA ALA A 35 19.92 0.79 -11.93
C ALA A 35 19.72 -0.37 -12.93
N PRO A 36 19.09 -1.49 -12.52
CA PRO A 36 18.59 -1.81 -11.18
C PRO A 36 19.70 -1.93 -10.12
N ASN A 37 19.34 -2.06 -8.84
CA ASN A 37 20.30 -2.40 -7.79
C ASN A 37 20.87 -3.81 -8.11
N PRO A 38 22.18 -3.97 -8.34
CA PRO A 38 22.76 -5.25 -8.72
C PRO A 38 23.09 -6.14 -7.52
N ILE A 39 22.97 -5.64 -6.28
CA ILE A 39 23.20 -6.41 -5.07
C ILE A 39 21.99 -7.33 -4.85
N VAL A 40 22.26 -8.61 -4.59
CA VAL A 40 21.23 -9.61 -4.27
C VAL A 40 20.54 -9.23 -2.96
N ASP A 41 19.24 -9.49 -2.88
CA ASP A 41 18.46 -9.24 -1.66
C ASP A 41 19.10 -9.86 -0.40
N GLY A 42 19.15 -9.10 0.68
CA GLY A 42 19.77 -9.50 1.94
C GLY A 42 21.30 -9.44 1.99
N GLU A 43 21.97 -9.21 0.85
CA GLU A 43 23.43 -9.15 0.75
C GLU A 43 23.97 -7.72 0.78
N THR A 44 25.25 -7.57 1.08
CA THR A 44 25.97 -6.28 1.05
C THR A 44 26.91 -6.20 -0.15
N GLY A 45 27.17 -4.99 -0.65
CA GLY A 45 28.21 -4.72 -1.64
C GLY A 45 29.34 -3.86 -1.06
N LYS A 46 30.50 -3.87 -1.71
CA LYS A 46 31.65 -3.04 -1.32
C LYS A 46 31.98 -2.05 -2.44
N LEU A 47 32.07 -0.77 -2.11
CA LEU A 47 32.32 0.31 -3.08
C LEU A 47 33.71 0.91 -2.90
N THR A 48 34.33 1.29 -4.02
CA THR A 48 35.50 2.18 -4.08
C THR A 48 35.30 3.21 -5.20
N ALA A 49 36.01 4.34 -5.12
CA ALA A 49 36.06 5.34 -6.18
C ALA A 49 37.52 5.52 -6.63
N THR A 50 37.75 5.60 -7.93
CA THR A 50 39.06 5.88 -8.53
C THR A 50 38.97 7.19 -9.30
N ASP A 51 39.81 8.17 -8.95
CA ASP A 51 39.83 9.48 -9.63
C ASP A 51 40.42 9.38 -11.05
N THR A 52 40.40 10.47 -11.81
CA THR A 52 40.93 10.50 -13.18
C THR A 52 42.46 10.36 -13.25
N ALA A 53 43.17 10.54 -12.14
CA ALA A 53 44.61 10.33 -12.03
C ALA A 53 44.96 8.88 -11.65
N GLY A 54 43.95 8.04 -11.34
CA GLY A 54 44.12 6.65 -10.95
C GLY A 54 44.26 6.42 -9.44
N ASN A 55 44.06 7.44 -8.61
CA ASN A 55 44.09 7.27 -7.16
C ASN A 55 42.81 6.59 -6.68
N ILE A 56 42.95 5.52 -5.88
CA ILE A 56 41.81 4.77 -5.33
C ILE A 56 41.53 5.25 -3.91
N GLY A 57 40.31 5.71 -3.68
CA GLY A 57 39.82 6.13 -2.37
C GLY A 57 39.58 4.97 -1.39
N PRO A 58 39.22 5.29 -0.12
CA PRO A 58 38.85 4.27 0.85
C PRO A 58 37.60 3.50 0.41
N SER A 59 37.48 2.27 0.89
CA SER A 59 36.33 1.44 0.59
C SER A 59 35.24 1.53 1.64
N ILE A 60 33.98 1.46 1.21
CA ILE A 60 32.80 1.39 2.08
C ILE A 60 32.01 0.11 1.79
N THR A 61 31.28 -0.38 2.78
CA THR A 61 30.32 -1.49 2.62
C THR A 61 28.91 -0.91 2.68
N THR A 62 28.03 -1.34 1.79
CA THR A 62 26.62 -0.94 1.82
C THR A 62 25.90 -1.65 2.97
N ASP A 63 24.75 -1.12 3.37
CA ASP A 63 23.78 -1.94 4.09
C ASP A 63 23.29 -3.11 3.22
N LYS A 64 22.58 -4.04 3.83
CA LYS A 64 21.95 -5.14 3.09
C LYS A 64 20.95 -4.57 2.10
N ALA A 65 21.02 -5.05 0.86
CA ALA A 65 20.05 -4.69 -0.14
C ALA A 65 18.67 -5.24 0.24
N ASP A 66 17.66 -4.40 0.12
CA ASP A 66 16.26 -4.79 0.13
C ASP A 66 15.69 -4.45 -1.24
N THR A 67 15.41 -5.49 -2.01
CA THR A 67 15.00 -5.42 -3.41
C THR A 67 13.68 -6.11 -3.67
N ILE A 68 13.08 -6.70 -2.63
CA ILE A 68 11.84 -7.45 -2.74
C ILE A 68 10.68 -6.53 -2.38
N ALA A 69 9.83 -6.26 -3.36
CA ALA A 69 8.63 -5.51 -3.11
C ALA A 69 7.65 -6.25 -2.17
N PRO A 70 6.88 -5.51 -1.36
CA PRO A 70 5.85 -6.11 -0.52
C PRO A 70 4.76 -6.79 -1.37
N LEU A 71 4.03 -7.73 -0.76
CA LEU A 71 2.79 -8.23 -1.35
C LEU A 71 1.76 -7.09 -1.48
N ALA A 72 0.81 -7.26 -2.40
CA ALA A 72 -0.29 -6.33 -2.52
C ALA A 72 -1.10 -6.26 -1.21
N PRO A 73 -1.64 -5.09 -0.84
CA PRO A 73 -2.49 -4.98 0.34
C PRO A 73 -3.78 -5.80 0.19
N SER A 74 -4.38 -6.21 1.30
CA SER A 74 -5.75 -6.77 1.36
C SER A 74 -6.74 -5.69 1.77
N VAL A 75 -8.02 -5.87 1.46
CA VAL A 75 -9.12 -5.04 1.98
C VAL A 75 -9.99 -5.91 2.86
N ASP A 76 -10.18 -5.49 4.11
CA ASP A 76 -11.03 -6.16 5.10
C ASP A 76 -12.40 -5.45 5.22
N GLN A 77 -12.47 -4.15 4.92
CA GLN A 77 -13.69 -3.34 5.00
C GLN A 77 -13.66 -2.21 3.98
N ASN A 78 -14.78 -1.94 3.30
CA ASN A 78 -14.97 -0.80 2.41
C ASN A 78 -16.42 -0.27 2.49
N ASN A 79 -16.75 0.39 3.61
CA ASN A 79 -18.13 0.84 3.86
C ASN A 79 -18.19 2.19 4.60
N ALA A 80 -19.37 2.58 5.08
CA ALA A 80 -19.60 3.83 5.81
C ALA A 80 -18.71 4.03 7.05
N SER A 81 -18.21 2.95 7.66
CA SER A 81 -17.31 3.02 8.82
C SER A 81 -15.85 3.29 8.43
N GLY A 82 -15.50 3.17 7.15
CA GLY A 82 -14.15 3.39 6.64
C GLY A 82 -13.70 2.33 5.64
N LEU A 83 -12.49 2.55 5.12
CA LEU A 83 -11.74 1.60 4.29
C LEU A 83 -10.55 1.07 5.11
N SER A 84 -10.41 -0.25 5.27
CA SER A 84 -9.33 -0.84 6.05
C SER A 84 -8.88 -2.19 5.51
N GLY A 85 -7.69 -2.63 5.91
CA GLY A 85 -7.18 -3.93 5.51
C GLY A 85 -5.82 -4.27 6.12
N THR A 86 -5.08 -5.14 5.43
CA THR A 86 -3.71 -5.52 5.82
C THR A 86 -2.69 -5.27 4.73
N ALA A 87 -1.43 -5.13 5.13
CA ALA A 87 -0.26 -5.08 4.28
C ALA A 87 0.97 -5.49 5.10
N GLU A 88 2.15 -5.45 4.48
CA GLU A 88 3.40 -5.54 5.23
C GLU A 88 3.48 -4.47 6.31
N ALA A 89 4.02 -4.83 7.48
CA ALA A 89 4.11 -3.94 8.63
C ALA A 89 4.96 -2.70 8.30
N ASN A 90 4.48 -1.52 8.70
CA ASN A 90 5.11 -0.22 8.42
C ASN A 90 5.16 0.18 6.93
N ALA A 91 4.55 -0.59 6.03
CA ALA A 91 4.45 -0.21 4.62
C ALA A 91 3.54 1.02 4.44
N LEU A 92 3.93 1.90 3.51
CA LEU A 92 3.11 3.01 3.04
C LEU A 92 2.06 2.49 2.08
N ILE A 93 0.79 2.66 2.44
CA ILE A 93 -0.36 2.35 1.59
C ILE A 93 -0.72 3.59 0.81
N THR A 94 -0.78 3.47 -0.52
CA THR A 94 -1.24 4.52 -1.42
C THR A 94 -2.56 4.11 -2.04
N LEU A 95 -3.57 4.96 -1.90
CA LEU A 95 -4.88 4.84 -2.53
C LEU A 95 -4.98 5.84 -3.69
N ASP A 96 -5.21 5.35 -4.89
CA ASP A 96 -5.56 6.14 -6.07
C ASP A 96 -7.07 6.05 -6.32
N LEU A 97 -7.73 7.21 -6.36
CA LEU A 97 -9.17 7.36 -6.57
C LEU A 97 -9.55 7.42 -8.07
N GLY A 98 -8.60 7.28 -8.98
CA GLY A 98 -8.83 7.24 -10.44
C GLY A 98 -9.12 8.59 -11.09
N ASN A 99 -9.26 9.66 -10.29
CA ASN A 99 -9.50 11.04 -10.75
C ASN A 99 -8.26 11.94 -10.61
N GLY A 100 -7.07 11.34 -10.51
CA GLY A 100 -5.80 12.03 -10.29
C GLY A 100 -5.54 12.41 -8.83
N ASN A 101 -6.43 12.08 -7.90
CA ASN A 101 -6.20 12.26 -6.47
C ASN A 101 -5.70 10.97 -5.84
N THR A 102 -4.64 11.11 -5.06
CA THR A 102 -4.08 10.01 -4.26
C THR A 102 -4.09 10.37 -2.79
N LEU A 103 -4.29 9.37 -1.95
CA LEU A 103 -4.25 9.46 -0.50
C LEU A 103 -3.28 8.41 0.03
N THR A 104 -2.72 8.64 1.21
CA THR A 104 -1.79 7.70 1.84
C THR A 104 -2.13 7.45 3.29
N THR A 105 -1.79 6.25 3.75
CA THR A 105 -1.77 5.86 5.16
C THR A 105 -0.62 4.87 5.37
N THR A 106 -0.28 4.51 6.60
CA THR A 106 0.79 3.55 6.89
C THR A 106 0.22 2.37 7.66
N ALA A 107 0.58 1.15 7.26
CA ALA A 107 0.26 -0.03 8.05
C ALA A 107 1.04 0.00 9.36
N ASN A 108 0.38 -0.32 10.47
CA ASN A 108 1.06 -0.35 11.77
C ASN A 108 2.05 -1.53 11.87
N SER A 109 2.68 -1.69 13.05
CA SER A 109 3.62 -2.80 13.30
C SER A 109 3.00 -4.20 13.22
N GLN A 110 1.68 -4.31 13.19
CA GLN A 110 0.92 -5.55 12.98
C GLN A 110 0.38 -5.68 11.55
N GLY A 111 0.73 -4.74 10.64
CA GLY A 111 0.28 -4.74 9.26
C GLY A 111 -1.14 -4.22 9.04
N LYS A 112 -1.79 -3.62 10.05
CA LYS A 112 -3.15 -3.07 9.92
C LYS A 112 -3.12 -1.61 9.47
N TRP A 113 -3.95 -1.27 8.48
CA TRP A 113 -4.08 0.09 7.96
C TRP A 113 -5.56 0.47 7.79
N SER A 114 -5.85 1.77 7.84
CA SER A 114 -7.21 2.29 7.64
C SER A 114 -7.24 3.74 7.13
N PHE A 115 -8.34 4.09 6.45
CA PHE A 115 -8.81 5.43 6.18
C PHE A 115 -10.19 5.62 6.83
N THR A 116 -10.29 6.65 7.68
CA THR A 116 -11.55 7.04 8.34
C THR A 116 -11.66 8.57 8.27
N PRO A 117 -12.71 9.13 7.62
CA PRO A 117 -13.82 8.46 6.93
C PRO A 117 -13.37 7.69 5.66
N ASN A 118 -14.28 6.90 5.08
CA ASN A 118 -14.02 6.21 3.81
C ASN A 118 -13.82 7.26 2.69
N PRO A 119 -12.66 7.28 2.01
CA PRO A 119 -12.38 8.26 0.97
C PRO A 119 -12.97 7.90 -0.40
N ILE A 120 -13.46 6.66 -0.58
CA ILE A 120 -14.05 6.19 -1.84
C ILE A 120 -15.55 6.54 -1.83
N ALA A 121 -16.04 7.15 -2.90
CA ALA A 121 -17.45 7.47 -3.05
C ALA A 121 -18.31 6.21 -3.19
N ASP A 122 -19.57 6.30 -2.79
CA ASP A 122 -20.52 5.18 -2.88
C ASP A 122 -20.61 4.59 -4.30
N GLY A 123 -20.52 3.27 -4.40
CA GLY A 123 -20.56 2.56 -5.68
C GLY A 123 -19.28 2.63 -6.52
N GLU A 124 -18.27 3.39 -6.09
CA GLU A 124 -16.98 3.54 -6.77
C GLU A 124 -15.91 2.60 -6.20
N THR A 125 -14.83 2.41 -6.96
CA THR A 125 -13.67 1.59 -6.57
C THR A 125 -12.42 2.44 -6.41
N GLY A 126 -11.45 1.99 -5.62
CA GLY A 126 -10.12 2.57 -5.53
C GLY A 126 -9.03 1.59 -5.94
N LYS A 127 -7.82 2.08 -6.24
CA LYS A 127 -6.63 1.25 -6.48
C LYS A 127 -5.64 1.42 -5.34
N LEU A 128 -5.21 0.33 -4.72
CA LEU A 128 -4.26 0.35 -3.60
C LEU A 128 -2.92 -0.27 -4.00
N THR A 129 -1.84 0.33 -3.54
CA THR A 129 -0.48 -0.24 -3.53
C THR A 129 0.13 -0.15 -2.14
N ALA A 130 1.07 -1.05 -1.84
CA ALA A 130 1.92 -0.96 -0.66
C ALA A 130 3.36 -0.70 -1.10
N THR A 131 4.06 0.17 -0.36
CA THR A 131 5.49 0.45 -0.55
C THR A 131 6.21 0.18 0.76
N ASP A 132 7.25 -0.63 0.73
CA ASP A 132 8.05 -0.93 1.93
C ASP A 132 8.95 0.25 2.35
N ALA A 133 9.72 0.06 3.42
CA ALA A 133 10.64 1.08 3.94
C ALA A 133 11.84 1.35 3.02
N ALA A 134 12.23 0.38 2.18
CA ALA A 134 13.28 0.51 1.19
C ALA A 134 12.81 1.26 -0.09
N GLY A 135 11.50 1.48 -0.21
CA GLY A 135 10.86 2.16 -1.33
C GLY A 135 10.47 1.23 -2.47
N ASN A 136 10.49 -0.09 -2.28
CA ASN A 136 10.01 -1.02 -3.30
C ASN A 136 8.48 -1.01 -3.31
N VAL A 137 7.90 -0.86 -4.50
CA VAL A 137 6.45 -0.76 -4.68
C VAL A 137 5.90 -2.12 -5.08
N GLY A 138 4.98 -2.64 -4.28
CA GLY A 138 4.29 -3.92 -4.51
C GLY A 138 3.27 -3.86 -5.65
N ALA A 139 2.69 -5.02 -5.96
CA ALA A 139 1.59 -5.12 -6.89
C ALA A 139 0.36 -4.32 -6.39
N SER A 140 -0.42 -3.79 -7.33
CA SER A 140 -1.64 -3.08 -6.99
C SER A 140 -2.86 -4.00 -6.97
N ILE A 141 -3.84 -3.67 -6.13
CA ILE A 141 -5.20 -4.24 -6.19
C ILE A 141 -6.24 -3.15 -6.47
N THR A 142 -7.40 -3.55 -6.96
CA THR A 142 -8.60 -2.71 -7.02
C THR A 142 -9.56 -3.15 -5.93
N THR A 143 -10.11 -2.22 -5.16
CA THR A 143 -11.11 -2.52 -4.13
C THR A 143 -12.42 -2.98 -4.79
N ASP A 144 -13.25 -3.69 -4.04
CA ASP A 144 -14.67 -3.75 -4.37
C ASP A 144 -15.31 -2.35 -4.30
N LYS A 145 -16.53 -2.22 -4.80
CA LYS A 145 -17.28 -0.96 -4.72
C LYS A 145 -17.51 -0.60 -3.26
N ALA A 146 -17.34 0.68 -2.92
CA ALA A 146 -17.63 1.16 -1.58
C ALA A 146 -19.14 1.17 -1.31
N ASP A 147 -19.53 0.71 -0.12
CA ASP A 147 -20.92 0.74 0.37
C ASP A 147 -21.01 1.69 1.57
N THR A 148 -21.11 2.98 1.26
CA THR A 148 -21.01 4.08 2.24
C THR A 148 -22.36 4.67 2.62
N VAL A 149 -23.42 4.29 1.93
CA VAL A 149 -24.78 4.76 2.18
C VAL A 149 -25.55 3.72 2.98
N ALA A 150 -25.98 4.09 4.19
CA ALA A 150 -26.86 3.24 4.97
C ALA A 150 -28.23 3.10 4.29
N PRO A 151 -28.91 1.95 4.46
CA PRO A 151 -30.23 1.76 3.87
C PRO A 151 -31.24 2.75 4.44
N LEU A 152 -32.24 3.09 3.62
CA LEU A 152 -33.36 3.92 4.07
C LEU A 152 -34.18 3.20 5.15
N ALA A 153 -34.79 3.98 6.03
CA ALA A 153 -35.72 3.45 7.02
C ALA A 153 -36.85 2.66 6.32
N PRO A 154 -37.25 1.48 6.85
CA PRO A 154 -38.37 0.75 6.30
C PRO A 154 -39.67 1.56 6.48
N SER A 155 -40.59 1.41 5.52
CA SER A 155 -41.95 1.97 5.62
C SER A 155 -42.93 0.89 6.06
N VAL A 156 -44.01 1.29 6.74
CA VAL A 156 -45.10 0.38 7.11
C VAL A 156 -46.30 0.67 6.23
N GLU A 157 -46.75 -0.34 5.49
CA GLU A 157 -47.93 -0.27 4.63
C GLU A 157 -49.19 -0.77 5.33
N SER A 158 -49.05 -1.83 6.14
CA SER A 158 -50.16 -2.38 6.92
C SER A 158 -49.69 -2.82 8.30
N ASN A 159 -50.53 -2.59 9.31
CA ASN A 159 -50.37 -3.11 10.67
C ASN A 159 -51.75 -3.32 11.27
N ASN A 160 -52.35 -4.47 10.98
CA ASN A 160 -53.71 -4.79 11.39
C ASN A 160 -53.88 -6.30 11.63
N ALA A 161 -55.12 -6.75 11.85
CA ALA A 161 -55.43 -8.16 12.13
C ALA A 161 -54.95 -9.15 11.05
N SER A 162 -54.70 -8.68 9.83
CA SER A 162 -54.17 -9.50 8.72
C SER A 162 -52.64 -9.56 8.68
N GLY A 163 -51.93 -8.73 9.46
CA GLY A 163 -50.48 -8.76 9.57
C GLY A 163 -49.80 -7.38 9.56
N LEU A 164 -48.46 -7.44 9.53
CA LEU A 164 -47.54 -6.32 9.38
C LEU A 164 -46.83 -6.44 8.03
N SER A 165 -46.93 -5.42 7.18
CA SER A 165 -46.23 -5.35 5.90
C SER A 165 -45.64 -3.96 5.66
N GLY A 166 -44.68 -3.89 4.74
CA GLY A 166 -43.93 -2.67 4.50
C GLY A 166 -42.97 -2.83 3.33
N THR A 167 -42.20 -1.78 3.07
CA THR A 167 -41.11 -1.79 2.09
C THR A 167 -39.79 -1.38 2.75
N SER A 168 -38.68 -1.86 2.21
CA SER A 168 -37.33 -1.42 2.56
C SER A 168 -36.45 -1.54 1.32
N GLU A 169 -35.20 -1.13 1.44
CA GLU A 169 -34.21 -1.37 0.40
C GLU A 169 -33.95 -2.87 0.24
N ALA A 170 -33.77 -3.32 -1.01
CA ALA A 170 -33.59 -4.73 -1.31
C ALA A 170 -32.39 -5.33 -0.55
N ASN A 171 -32.57 -6.52 0.02
CA ASN A 171 -31.57 -7.21 0.86
C ASN A 171 -31.24 -6.53 2.20
N ALA A 172 -31.88 -5.41 2.55
CA ALA A 172 -31.72 -4.83 3.88
C ALA A 172 -32.28 -5.78 4.95
N LEU A 173 -31.55 -5.93 6.05
CA LEU A 173 -32.03 -6.64 7.22
C LEU A 173 -33.00 -5.75 7.99
N ILE A 174 -34.25 -6.17 8.09
CA ILE A 174 -35.28 -5.52 8.89
C ILE A 174 -35.34 -6.24 10.25
N THR A 175 -35.21 -5.47 11.33
CA THR A 175 -35.40 -5.98 12.70
C THR A 175 -36.59 -5.30 13.34
N LEU A 176 -37.57 -6.09 13.78
CA LEU A 176 -38.71 -5.66 14.56
C LEU A 176 -38.49 -5.99 16.03
N ASP A 177 -38.42 -4.98 16.89
CA ASP A 177 -38.44 -5.16 18.35
C ASP A 177 -39.90 -5.25 18.83
N LEU A 178 -40.25 -6.39 19.43
CA LEU A 178 -41.56 -6.66 20.01
C LEU A 178 -41.62 -6.30 21.50
N GLY A 179 -40.53 -5.78 22.07
CA GLY A 179 -40.36 -5.50 23.48
C GLY A 179 -40.00 -6.73 24.30
N HIS A 180 -39.60 -6.51 25.56
CA HIS A 180 -39.20 -7.56 26.51
C HIS A 180 -38.10 -8.49 26.00
N GLY A 181 -37.20 -7.97 25.15
CA GLY A 181 -36.09 -8.73 24.59
C GLY A 181 -36.47 -9.69 23.45
N ASN A 182 -37.69 -9.59 22.91
CA ASN A 182 -38.12 -10.39 21.76
C ASN A 182 -37.97 -9.58 20.48
N THR A 183 -37.23 -10.11 19.51
CA THR A 183 -37.08 -9.51 18.19
C THR A 183 -37.47 -10.51 17.09
N LEU A 184 -37.97 -9.99 15.98
CA LEU A 184 -38.14 -10.74 14.73
C LEU A 184 -37.28 -10.09 13.65
N THR A 185 -36.60 -10.90 12.86
CA THR A 185 -35.81 -10.41 11.73
C THR A 185 -36.35 -10.96 10.42
N THR A 186 -36.29 -10.14 9.38
CA THR A 186 -36.54 -10.55 7.99
C THR A 186 -35.62 -9.76 7.07
N THR A 187 -35.45 -10.23 5.84
CA THR A 187 -34.74 -9.51 4.79
C THR A 187 -35.75 -9.08 3.74
N ALA A 188 -35.59 -7.85 3.22
CA ALA A 188 -36.43 -7.31 2.15
C ALA A 188 -36.11 -7.92 0.79
#